data_AF-A0A6J1M5C8-F1
#
_entry.id   AF-A0A6J1M5C8-F1
#
_cell.length_a   1.000
_cell.length_b   1.000
_cell.length_c   1.000
_cell.angle_alpha   90.00
_cell.angle_beta   90.00
_cell.angle_gamma   90.00
#
_symmetry.space_group_name_H-M   'P 1'
#
loop_
_entity.id
_entity.type
_entity.pdbx_description
1 polymer ?
#
loop_
_entity_poly.entity_id
_entity_poly.type
_entity_poly.pdbx_seq_one_letter_code
_entity_poly.pdbx_strand_id
1 'polypeptide(L)'
;MAKASVPMLTRKCAILSVLLPLLGAACVLASESCFYCRGINCQRSNYQATEQCVDQLDACVSVFEGGVVRAQGCLERLEDSWRDQCEGKVHDRLQCEICVIDKCNNISSPQLSCVQCNDNENELCRTAPEQLAPQACGIARSGRNLCYASIKNQQVERGCSLTLAEQRNCLADVNCQLCDPSEISHCNAQPLEEIQVTTLPPVDSTSSTSTTSSSSTTSSSTSSSSSSSSSSSSSSTSTSTTTTTEQPTSPSTTTPQPGSAHSLYTKNIPILLLALQLAMYFYAPNK
;
A
#
# COMPACT_ATOMS: atom_id res chain seq x y z
N MET A 1 10.62 -76.19 -14.16
CA MET A 1 10.36 -75.18 -13.11
C MET A 1 11.11 -73.91 -13.48
N ALA A 2 10.41 -72.94 -14.07
CA ALA A 2 11.00 -71.73 -14.63
C ALA A 2 11.01 -70.61 -13.58
N LYS A 3 12.19 -70.05 -13.32
CA LYS A 3 12.42 -68.96 -12.38
C LYS A 3 12.17 -67.64 -13.12
N ALA A 4 11.04 -67.00 -12.86
CA ALA A 4 10.68 -65.72 -13.48
C ALA A 4 11.59 -64.61 -12.92
N SER A 5 12.42 -64.06 -13.78
CA SER A 5 13.26 -62.87 -13.52
C SER A 5 12.38 -61.62 -13.61
N VAL A 6 12.11 -60.98 -12.48
CA VAL A 6 11.40 -59.69 -12.43
C VAL A 6 12.33 -58.59 -12.96
N PRO A 7 11.94 -57.83 -14.00
CA PRO A 7 12.81 -56.84 -14.63
C PRO A 7 13.03 -55.61 -13.73
N MET A 8 14.30 -55.24 -13.52
CA MET A 8 14.78 -54.06 -12.77
C MET A 8 14.44 -52.69 -13.41
N LEU A 9 13.38 -52.61 -14.22
CA LEU A 9 13.04 -51.42 -15.00
C LEU A 9 12.13 -50.43 -14.25
N THR A 10 11.62 -50.79 -13.06
CA THR A 10 10.73 -49.93 -12.26
C THR A 10 11.45 -48.98 -11.30
N ARG A 11 12.73 -49.22 -10.97
CA ARG A 11 13.47 -48.39 -9.98
C ARG A 11 14.05 -47.10 -10.59
N LYS A 12 14.35 -47.09 -11.89
CA LYS A 12 14.89 -45.91 -12.60
C LYS A 12 13.81 -44.87 -12.93
N CYS A 13 12.55 -45.28 -13.15
CA CYS A 13 11.44 -44.33 -13.35
C CYS A 13 11.07 -43.56 -12.07
N ALA A 14 11.18 -44.18 -10.88
CA ALA A 14 10.89 -43.49 -9.62
C ALA A 14 11.89 -42.36 -9.31
N ILE A 15 13.15 -42.51 -9.72
CA ILE A 15 14.21 -41.49 -9.50
C ILE A 15 13.97 -40.26 -10.39
N LEU A 16 13.50 -40.45 -11.64
CA LEU A 16 13.22 -39.35 -12.56
C LEU A 16 12.01 -38.51 -12.11
N SER A 17 11.01 -39.12 -11.48
CA SER A 17 9.81 -38.43 -10.99
C SER A 17 10.05 -37.59 -9.73
N VAL A 18 11.09 -37.89 -8.93
CA VAL A 18 11.45 -37.11 -7.73
C VAL A 18 12.41 -35.96 -8.08
N LEU A 19 13.26 -36.09 -9.09
CA LEU A 19 14.18 -35.02 -9.51
C LEU A 19 13.48 -33.89 -10.27
N LEU A 20 12.39 -34.16 -10.98
CA LEU A 20 11.66 -33.16 -11.77
C LEU A 20 11.04 -32.01 -10.93
N PRO A 21 10.42 -32.25 -9.75
CA PRO A 21 9.96 -31.15 -8.89
C PRO A 21 11.09 -30.40 -8.18
N LEU A 22 12.30 -30.98 -8.05
CA LEU A 22 13.47 -30.30 -7.47
C LEU A 22 14.14 -29.30 -8.43
N LEU A 23 14.08 -29.53 -9.75
CA LEU A 23 14.49 -28.52 -10.75
C LEU A 23 13.40 -27.46 -11.01
N GLY A 24 12.17 -27.72 -10.59
CA GLY A 24 11.08 -26.73 -10.57
C GLY A 24 11.09 -25.83 -9.33
N ALA A 25 12.12 -25.92 -8.47
CA ALA A 25 12.35 -24.95 -7.42
C ALA A 25 12.59 -23.60 -8.09
N ALA A 26 11.51 -22.82 -8.19
CA ALA A 26 11.51 -21.48 -8.73
C ALA A 26 12.74 -20.75 -8.19
N CYS A 27 13.65 -20.38 -9.08
CA CYS A 27 14.69 -19.42 -8.73
C CYS A 27 13.97 -18.27 -8.04
N VAL A 28 14.22 -18.09 -6.74
CA VAL A 28 13.79 -16.90 -6.03
C VAL A 28 14.66 -15.80 -6.59
N LEU A 29 14.24 -15.26 -7.74
CA LEU A 29 14.79 -14.05 -8.30
C LEU A 29 14.33 -12.96 -7.34
N ALA A 30 15.24 -12.52 -6.48
CA ALA A 30 15.03 -11.33 -5.70
C ALA A 30 15.17 -10.10 -6.60
N SER A 31 14.83 -8.93 -6.05
CA SER A 31 14.51 -7.76 -6.87
C SER A 31 15.75 -7.22 -7.57
N GLU A 32 15.70 -7.12 -8.91
CA GLU A 32 16.76 -6.48 -9.68
C GLU A 32 16.64 -4.95 -9.64
N SER A 33 15.41 -4.42 -9.57
CA SER A 33 15.16 -2.98 -9.52
C SER A 33 13.93 -2.62 -8.67
N CYS A 34 13.96 -1.43 -8.07
CA CYS A 34 12.89 -0.93 -7.22
C CYS A 34 12.42 0.45 -7.69
N PHE A 35 11.17 0.81 -7.39
CA PHE A 35 10.77 2.21 -7.51
C PHE A 35 11.58 3.04 -6.52
N TYR A 36 12.01 4.22 -6.97
CA TYR A 36 12.90 5.08 -6.23
C TYR A 36 12.27 6.46 -6.02
N CYS A 37 12.37 6.96 -4.80
CA CYS A 37 12.19 8.37 -4.47
C CYS A 37 12.80 8.68 -3.09
N ARG A 38 13.14 9.95 -2.86
CA ARG A 38 13.59 10.48 -1.57
C ARG A 38 12.99 11.86 -1.32
N GLY A 39 12.54 12.11 -0.10
CA GLY A 39 12.07 13.42 0.34
C GLY A 39 10.93 13.95 -0.52
N ILE A 40 11.04 15.22 -0.96
CA ILE A 40 9.98 15.90 -1.73
C ILE A 40 9.67 15.21 -3.06
N ASN A 41 10.58 14.42 -3.63
CA ASN A 41 10.33 13.71 -4.89
C ASN A 41 9.29 12.60 -4.72
N CYS A 42 9.14 12.03 -3.51
CA CYS A 42 8.06 11.08 -3.23
C CYS A 42 6.68 11.73 -3.25
N GLN A 43 6.62 13.06 -3.08
CA GLN A 43 5.40 13.86 -3.04
C GLN A 43 5.02 14.48 -4.41
N ARG A 44 5.72 14.09 -5.48
CA ARG A 44 5.45 14.58 -6.84
C ARG A 44 4.66 13.52 -7.58
N SER A 45 3.43 13.84 -7.95
CA SER A 45 2.52 12.93 -8.69
C SER A 45 3.15 12.36 -9.95
N ASN A 46 3.97 13.15 -10.65
CA ASN A 46 4.57 12.79 -11.93
C ASN A 46 6.01 12.29 -11.79
N TYR A 47 6.53 12.18 -10.56
CA TYR A 47 7.88 11.66 -10.36
C TYR A 47 7.84 10.14 -10.50
N GLN A 48 8.64 9.62 -11.41
CA GLN A 48 8.82 8.19 -11.61
C GLN A 48 10.30 7.95 -11.85
N ALA A 49 10.92 7.26 -10.90
CA ALA A 49 12.31 6.84 -11.00
C ALA A 49 12.40 5.40 -10.49
N THR A 50 13.41 4.69 -10.98
CA THR A 50 13.76 3.36 -10.52
C THR A 50 15.25 3.34 -10.19
N GLU A 51 15.64 2.52 -9.23
CA GLU A 51 17.04 2.23 -8.96
C GLU A 51 17.31 0.74 -9.08
N GLN A 52 18.50 0.40 -9.58
CA GLN A 52 18.98 -0.98 -9.65
C GLN A 52 19.59 -1.36 -8.30
N CYS A 53 19.21 -2.49 -7.71
CA CYS A 53 19.81 -2.91 -6.44
C CYS A 53 21.25 -3.40 -6.63
N VAL A 54 22.07 -3.32 -5.57
CA VAL A 54 23.49 -3.76 -5.64
C VAL A 54 23.57 -5.28 -5.65
N ASP A 55 22.80 -5.91 -4.76
CA ASP A 55 22.68 -7.35 -4.65
C ASP A 55 21.39 -7.81 -5.31
N GLN A 56 21.44 -8.92 -6.05
CA GLN A 56 20.25 -9.57 -6.59
C GLN A 56 19.36 -10.14 -5.49
N LEU A 57 19.88 -10.28 -4.25
CA LEU A 57 19.16 -10.72 -3.06
C LEU A 57 18.60 -9.55 -2.22
N ASP A 58 18.77 -8.31 -2.67
CA ASP A 58 18.22 -7.13 -2.00
C ASP A 58 16.68 -7.09 -2.10
N ALA A 59 16.05 -6.30 -1.24
CA ALA A 59 14.62 -6.12 -1.19
C ALA A 59 14.24 -4.67 -1.55
N CYS A 60 13.08 -4.51 -2.17
CA CYS A 60 12.48 -3.19 -2.28
C CYS A 60 11.81 -2.80 -0.96
N VAL A 61 11.88 -1.52 -0.64
CA VAL A 61 11.25 -0.93 0.54
C VAL A 61 10.48 0.33 0.17
N SER A 62 9.35 0.51 0.83
CA SER A 62 8.61 1.77 0.92
C SER A 62 8.50 2.19 2.38
N VAL A 63 8.89 3.42 2.67
CA VAL A 63 8.84 4.00 4.00
C VAL A 63 7.74 5.03 4.06
N PHE A 64 6.84 4.87 5.02
CA PHE A 64 5.70 5.74 5.26
C PHE A 64 5.79 6.40 6.62
N GLU A 65 5.34 7.64 6.69
CA GLU A 65 5.16 8.38 7.95
C GLU A 65 3.78 9.04 7.91
N GLY A 66 2.89 8.67 8.84
CA GLY A 66 1.51 9.17 8.84
C GLY A 66 0.74 8.86 7.55
N GLY A 67 1.00 7.69 6.95
CA GLY A 67 0.40 7.24 5.69
C GLY A 67 0.93 7.92 4.43
N VAL A 68 1.98 8.75 4.55
CA VAL A 68 2.59 9.48 3.44
C VAL A 68 3.96 8.89 3.13
N VAL A 69 4.23 8.58 1.86
CA VAL A 69 5.52 8.01 1.43
C VAL A 69 6.67 9.01 1.60
N ARG A 70 7.73 8.60 2.31
CA ARG A 70 8.94 9.41 2.56
C ARG A 70 10.13 8.97 1.73
N ALA A 71 10.23 7.67 1.48
CA ALA A 71 11.29 7.07 0.71
C ALA A 71 10.82 5.77 0.04
N GLN A 72 11.34 5.50 -1.16
CA GLN A 72 11.20 4.22 -1.84
C GLN A 72 12.55 3.83 -2.44
N GLY A 73 12.93 2.57 -2.38
CA GLY A 73 14.18 2.13 -2.99
C GLY A 73 14.54 0.68 -2.70
N CYS A 74 15.79 0.35 -2.94
CA CYS A 74 16.43 -0.87 -2.45
C CYS A 74 16.79 -0.70 -0.97
N LEU A 75 16.64 -1.75 -0.16
CA LEU A 75 16.79 -1.70 1.29
C LEU A 75 18.23 -1.36 1.70
N GLU A 76 19.24 -1.95 1.05
CA GLU A 76 20.66 -1.67 1.32
C GLU A 76 21.08 -0.24 0.91
N ARG A 77 20.35 0.39 -0.01
CA ARG A 77 20.59 1.78 -0.44
C ARG A 77 19.74 2.81 0.28
N LEU A 78 18.93 2.38 1.23
CA LEU A 78 18.22 3.27 2.12
C LEU A 78 19.23 4.02 3.01
N GLU A 79 18.86 5.18 3.54
CA GLU A 79 19.70 5.87 4.54
C GLU A 79 19.74 5.03 5.82
N ASP A 80 20.87 5.02 6.53
CA ASP A 80 21.04 4.21 7.76
C ASP A 80 19.92 4.48 8.76
N SER A 81 19.56 5.76 8.95
CA SER A 81 18.48 6.17 9.84
C SER A 81 17.13 5.51 9.52
N TRP A 82 16.77 5.40 8.25
CA TRP A 82 15.53 4.77 7.81
C TRP A 82 15.63 3.24 7.85
N ARG A 83 16.77 2.67 7.46
CA ARG A 83 17.01 1.22 7.49
C ARG A 83 16.95 0.68 8.92
N ASP A 84 17.63 1.32 9.85
CA ASP A 84 17.60 0.95 11.28
C ASP A 84 16.17 0.98 11.83
N GLN A 85 15.36 1.95 11.40
CA GLN A 85 13.95 2.04 11.80
C GLN A 85 13.07 0.96 11.16
N CYS A 86 13.36 0.53 9.93
CA CYS A 86 12.66 -0.56 9.26
C CYS A 86 13.04 -1.95 9.81
N GLU A 87 14.29 -2.13 10.25
CA GLU A 87 14.79 -3.38 10.86
C GLU A 87 14.52 -3.46 12.36
N GLY A 88 14.35 -2.30 13.01
CA GLY A 88 14.10 -2.15 14.43
C GLY A 88 12.71 -2.64 14.87
N LYS A 89 12.56 -2.87 16.17
CA LYS A 89 11.26 -3.24 16.76
C LYS A 89 10.41 -1.99 16.97
N VAL A 90 9.51 -1.76 16.02
CA VAL A 90 8.25 -0.98 16.10
C VAL A 90 8.42 0.48 16.53
N HIS A 91 8.36 1.38 15.55
CA HIS A 91 8.08 2.80 15.77
C HIS A 91 6.64 3.10 15.37
N ASP A 92 5.80 3.57 16.30
CA ASP A 92 4.37 3.80 16.07
C ASP A 92 4.05 4.78 14.92
N ARG A 93 5.02 5.61 14.50
CA ARG A 93 4.83 6.63 13.47
C ARG A 93 5.31 6.23 12.07
N LEU A 94 6.17 5.23 11.99
CA LEU A 94 6.92 4.89 10.79
C LEU A 94 6.58 3.47 10.39
N GLN A 95 6.11 3.31 9.17
CA GLN A 95 5.70 2.02 8.63
C GLN A 95 6.60 1.70 7.43
N CYS A 96 7.23 0.53 7.45
CA CYS A 96 8.02 0.04 6.33
C CYS A 96 7.33 -1.15 5.68
N GLU A 97 7.17 -1.08 4.37
CA GLU A 97 6.70 -2.19 3.55
C GLU A 97 7.86 -2.72 2.73
N ILE A 98 8.29 -3.95 3.01
CA ILE A 98 9.43 -4.61 2.38
C ILE A 98 8.91 -5.74 1.49
N CYS A 99 9.41 -5.81 0.25
CA CYS A 99 9.02 -6.83 -0.70
C CYS A 99 10.21 -7.19 -1.62
N VAL A 100 10.22 -8.41 -2.16
CA VAL A 100 11.40 -8.97 -2.87
C VAL A 100 11.21 -9.13 -4.38
N ILE A 101 10.08 -8.66 -4.92
CA ILE A 101 9.75 -8.76 -6.35
C ILE A 101 10.19 -7.48 -7.07
N ASP A 102 10.58 -7.57 -8.33
CA ASP A 102 10.94 -6.39 -9.14
C ASP A 102 9.83 -5.32 -9.06
N LYS A 103 10.22 -4.10 -8.65
CA LYS A 103 9.36 -2.91 -8.56
C LYS A 103 8.08 -3.11 -7.74
N CYS A 104 8.10 -4.00 -6.75
CA CYS A 104 6.92 -4.28 -5.91
C CYS A 104 6.55 -3.16 -4.95
N ASN A 105 7.46 -2.24 -4.65
CA ASN A 105 7.29 -1.22 -3.63
C ASN A 105 6.38 -0.05 -4.07
N ASN A 106 5.44 -0.23 -5.00
CA ASN A 106 4.48 0.82 -5.42
C ASN A 106 3.09 0.68 -4.78
N ILE A 107 2.99 -0.10 -3.71
CA ILE A 107 1.79 -0.29 -2.92
C ILE A 107 1.94 0.41 -1.58
N SER A 108 0.83 0.90 -1.05
CA SER A 108 0.74 1.46 0.30
C SER A 108 0.70 0.37 1.36
N SER A 109 0.80 0.78 2.63
CA SER A 109 0.66 -0.16 3.75
C SER A 109 -0.69 -0.90 3.68
N PRO A 110 -0.74 -2.21 3.98
CA PRO A 110 -1.99 -2.96 4.10
C PRO A 110 -2.98 -2.34 5.09
N GLN A 111 -2.51 -1.56 6.07
CA GLN A 111 -3.36 -0.82 7.01
C GLN A 111 -4.18 0.28 6.32
N LEU A 112 -3.73 0.76 5.16
CA LEU A 112 -4.41 1.77 4.34
C LEU A 112 -5.16 1.13 3.16
N SER A 113 -5.57 -0.13 3.30
CA SER A 113 -6.30 -0.86 2.26
C SER A 113 -7.79 -0.53 2.25
N CYS A 114 -8.36 -0.53 1.05
CA CYS A 114 -9.77 -0.26 0.80
C CYS A 114 -10.44 -1.49 0.18
N VAL A 115 -11.76 -1.58 0.30
CA VAL A 115 -12.53 -2.47 -0.57
C VAL A 115 -12.45 -1.91 -1.99
N GLN A 116 -12.05 -2.75 -2.96
CA GLN A 116 -11.95 -2.38 -4.37
C GLN A 116 -12.85 -3.32 -5.17
N CYS A 117 -13.95 -2.79 -5.72
CA CYS A 117 -14.95 -3.59 -6.44
C CYS A 117 -15.86 -2.75 -7.33
N ASN A 118 -16.51 -3.44 -8.27
CA ASN A 118 -17.60 -2.93 -9.08
C ASN A 118 -18.77 -3.93 -9.03
N ASP A 119 -20.00 -3.45 -8.88
CA ASP A 119 -21.17 -4.31 -8.72
C ASP A 119 -21.65 -5.01 -10.00
N ASN A 120 -21.18 -4.59 -11.17
CA ASN A 120 -21.37 -5.37 -12.41
C ASN A 120 -20.54 -6.66 -12.40
N GLU A 121 -19.39 -6.64 -11.74
CA GLU A 121 -18.47 -7.79 -11.66
C GLU A 121 -18.75 -8.65 -10.43
N ASN A 122 -19.16 -8.02 -9.32
CA ASN A 122 -19.44 -8.70 -8.07
C ASN A 122 -20.58 -8.00 -7.30
N GLU A 123 -21.75 -8.62 -7.27
CA GLU A 123 -22.96 -8.10 -6.60
C GLU A 123 -22.73 -7.76 -5.12
N LEU A 124 -21.81 -8.47 -4.43
CA LEU A 124 -21.44 -8.19 -3.04
C LEU A 124 -20.88 -6.78 -2.87
N CYS A 125 -20.34 -6.16 -3.92
CA CYS A 125 -19.87 -4.77 -3.87
C CYS A 125 -20.97 -3.80 -3.42
N ARG A 126 -22.21 -4.09 -3.81
CA ARG A 126 -23.41 -3.37 -3.40
C ARG A 126 -24.02 -3.94 -2.13
N THR A 127 -24.22 -5.25 -2.08
CA THR A 127 -25.12 -5.89 -1.09
C THR A 127 -24.44 -6.27 0.22
N ALA A 128 -23.15 -6.64 0.19
CA ALA A 128 -22.38 -7.06 1.36
C ALA A 128 -20.88 -6.76 1.19
N PRO A 129 -20.49 -5.49 1.03
CA PRO A 129 -19.10 -5.10 0.77
C PRO A 129 -18.14 -5.46 1.91
N GLU A 130 -18.63 -5.61 3.13
CA GLU A 130 -17.87 -6.08 4.29
C GLU A 130 -17.38 -7.53 4.19
N GLN A 131 -17.97 -8.32 3.29
CA GLN A 131 -17.53 -9.70 3.00
C GLN A 131 -16.38 -9.73 1.97
N LEU A 132 -16.08 -8.60 1.34
CA LEU A 132 -15.00 -8.50 0.36
C LEU A 132 -13.66 -8.27 1.06
N ALA A 133 -12.64 -9.00 0.62
CA ALA A 133 -11.29 -8.79 1.12
C ALA A 133 -10.77 -7.42 0.67
N PRO A 134 -10.29 -6.58 1.60
CA PRO A 134 -9.71 -5.30 1.26
C PRO A 134 -8.37 -5.48 0.55
N GLN A 135 -8.05 -4.56 -0.34
CA GLN A 135 -6.85 -4.58 -1.17
C GLN A 135 -6.01 -3.35 -0.91
N ALA A 136 -4.70 -3.54 -0.75
CA ALA A 136 -3.76 -2.44 -0.57
C ALA A 136 -3.86 -1.45 -1.74
N CYS A 137 -3.98 -0.17 -1.41
CA CYS A 137 -4.03 0.88 -2.41
C CYS A 137 -2.65 1.11 -3.02
N GLY A 138 -2.61 1.73 -4.20
CA GLY A 138 -1.38 2.38 -4.68
C GLY A 138 -0.91 3.48 -3.72
N ILE A 139 0.29 4.00 -3.95
CA ILE A 139 0.83 5.10 -3.13
C ILE A 139 0.30 6.45 -3.66
N ALA A 140 -0.46 7.19 -2.85
CA ALA A 140 -0.77 8.60 -3.11
C ALA A 140 0.50 9.43 -2.99
N ARG A 141 0.93 10.00 -4.12
CA ARG A 141 2.04 10.94 -4.16
C ARG A 141 1.61 12.38 -3.89
N SER A 142 0.32 12.69 -3.90
CA SER A 142 -0.19 14.06 -3.74
C SER A 142 -1.16 14.20 -2.58
N GLY A 143 -0.87 13.54 -1.45
CA GLY A 143 -1.67 13.60 -0.24
C GLY A 143 -1.72 12.27 0.50
N ARG A 144 -2.83 12.04 1.19
CA ARG A 144 -3.14 10.75 1.83
C ARG A 144 -3.95 9.88 0.87
N ASN A 145 -3.81 8.56 1.01
CA ASN A 145 -4.71 7.59 0.42
C ASN A 145 -6.07 7.68 1.13
N LEU A 146 -7.14 7.88 0.37
CA LEU A 146 -8.50 7.79 0.88
C LEU A 146 -9.21 6.62 0.22
N CYS A 147 -10.19 6.04 0.90
CA CYS A 147 -11.11 5.12 0.28
C CYS A 147 -12.33 5.88 -0.22
N TYR A 148 -12.91 5.45 -1.34
CA TYR A 148 -14.18 5.95 -1.83
C TYR A 148 -15.21 4.84 -2.01
N ALA A 149 -16.48 5.22 -1.93
CA ALA A 149 -17.62 4.46 -2.38
C ALA A 149 -18.54 5.41 -3.15
N SER A 150 -18.95 5.04 -4.37
CA SER A 150 -19.72 5.90 -5.25
C SER A 150 -20.85 5.17 -5.96
N ILE A 151 -21.95 5.87 -6.23
CA ILE A 151 -23.05 5.40 -7.08
C ILE A 151 -23.07 6.22 -8.36
N LYS A 152 -22.78 5.59 -9.50
CA LYS A 152 -22.83 6.22 -10.82
C LYS A 152 -23.75 5.42 -11.73
N ASN A 153 -24.76 6.07 -12.33
CA ASN A 153 -25.70 5.39 -13.24
C ASN A 153 -26.35 4.13 -12.61
N GLN A 154 -26.71 4.20 -11.33
CA GLN A 154 -27.21 3.05 -10.56
C GLN A 154 -26.22 1.88 -10.52
N GLN A 155 -24.92 2.14 -10.51
CA GLN A 155 -23.86 1.14 -10.30
C GLN A 155 -22.99 1.59 -9.13
N VAL A 156 -22.65 0.66 -8.25
CA VAL A 156 -21.82 0.89 -7.07
C VAL A 156 -20.38 0.53 -7.40
N GLU A 157 -19.49 1.49 -7.15
CA GLU A 157 -18.06 1.35 -7.32
C GLU A 157 -17.37 1.74 -6.01
N ARG A 158 -16.44 0.91 -5.54
CA ARG A 158 -15.63 1.16 -4.34
C ARG A 158 -14.16 1.05 -4.71
N GLY A 159 -13.33 1.92 -4.17
CA GLY A 159 -11.91 1.90 -4.52
C GLY A 159 -11.04 2.84 -3.69
N CYS A 160 -9.82 3.05 -4.17
CA CYS A 160 -8.85 3.97 -3.60
C CYS A 160 -8.84 5.28 -4.38
N SER A 161 -8.82 6.41 -3.69
CA SER A 161 -8.58 7.72 -4.27
C SER A 161 -7.16 8.19 -3.95
N LEU A 162 -6.32 8.25 -4.98
CA LEU A 162 -4.88 8.45 -4.85
C LEU A 162 -4.44 9.88 -5.20
N THR A 163 -5.29 10.62 -5.90
CA THR A 163 -4.97 11.98 -6.34
C THR A 163 -5.93 13.01 -5.77
N LEU A 164 -5.42 14.21 -5.51
CA LEU A 164 -6.26 15.32 -5.05
C LEU A 164 -7.39 15.67 -6.04
N ALA A 165 -7.19 15.42 -7.34
CA ALA A 165 -8.21 15.63 -8.37
C ALA A 165 -9.38 14.65 -8.19
N GLU A 166 -9.11 13.35 -8.00
CA GLU A 166 -10.15 12.34 -7.70
C GLU A 166 -10.89 12.68 -6.41
N GLN A 167 -10.16 13.07 -5.36
CA GLN A 167 -10.76 13.42 -4.07
C GLN A 167 -11.72 14.60 -4.20
N ARG A 168 -11.30 15.66 -4.91
CA ARG A 168 -12.17 16.82 -5.18
C ARG A 168 -13.38 16.46 -6.03
N ASN A 169 -13.20 15.62 -7.05
CA ASN A 169 -14.30 15.17 -7.89
C ASN A 169 -15.31 14.36 -7.09
N CYS A 170 -14.86 13.48 -6.19
CA CYS A 170 -15.75 12.73 -5.30
C CYS A 170 -16.49 13.66 -4.34
N LEU A 171 -15.81 14.62 -3.71
CA LEU A 171 -16.46 15.59 -2.81
C LEU A 171 -17.47 16.50 -3.52
N ALA A 172 -17.38 16.66 -4.84
CA ALA A 172 -18.34 17.41 -5.64
C ALA A 172 -19.57 16.60 -6.05
N ASP A 173 -19.54 15.27 -5.90
CA ASP A 173 -20.64 14.36 -6.24
C ASP A 173 -21.35 13.89 -4.95
N VAL A 174 -22.65 14.19 -4.85
CA VAL A 174 -23.49 13.79 -3.71
C VAL A 174 -23.60 12.28 -3.55
N ASN A 175 -23.33 11.52 -4.61
CA ASN A 175 -23.36 10.05 -4.61
C ASN A 175 -22.00 9.43 -4.32
N CYS A 176 -20.98 10.24 -3.99
CA CYS A 176 -19.64 9.76 -3.69
C CYS A 176 -19.24 10.10 -2.26
N GLN A 177 -18.80 9.10 -1.51
CA GLN A 177 -18.35 9.23 -0.13
C GLN A 177 -16.87 8.91 -0.04
N LEU A 178 -16.10 9.79 0.61
CA LEU A 178 -14.70 9.56 0.98
C LEU A 178 -14.59 9.23 2.45
N CYS A 179 -13.63 8.39 2.80
CA CYS A 179 -13.26 8.11 4.18
C CYS A 179 -11.76 7.80 4.29
N ASP A 180 -11.20 8.03 5.48
CA ASP A 180 -9.78 7.84 5.74
C ASP A 180 -9.54 6.42 6.34
N PRO A 181 -8.84 5.52 5.64
CA PRO A 181 -8.58 4.17 6.14
C PRO A 181 -7.67 4.14 7.37
N SER A 182 -6.95 5.23 7.66
CA SER A 182 -6.14 5.34 8.88
C SER A 182 -6.97 5.59 10.15
N GLU A 183 -8.19 6.13 9.99
CA GLU A 183 -9.12 6.32 11.11
C GLU A 183 -10.02 5.10 11.32
N ILE A 184 -10.51 4.52 10.21
CA ILE A 184 -11.38 3.34 10.22
C ILE A 184 -10.89 2.38 9.13
N SER A 185 -10.40 1.20 9.54
CA SER A 185 -9.92 0.18 8.59
C SER A 185 -11.03 -0.20 7.61
N HIS A 186 -10.73 -0.17 6.31
CA HIS A 186 -11.67 -0.52 5.23
C HIS A 186 -12.99 0.28 5.32
N CYS A 187 -12.90 1.56 5.69
CA CYS A 187 -14.03 2.44 5.94
C CYS A 187 -15.05 2.50 4.78
N ASN A 188 -14.63 2.23 3.54
CA ASN A 188 -15.52 2.17 2.40
C ASN A 188 -16.24 0.83 2.25
N ALA A 189 -16.27 -0.03 3.27
CA ALA A 189 -17.13 -1.20 3.33
C ALA A 189 -18.52 -0.89 3.92
N GLN A 190 -18.80 0.37 4.29
CA GLN A 190 -20.11 0.72 4.82
C GLN A 190 -21.20 0.69 3.73
N PRO A 191 -22.44 0.25 4.03
CA PRO A 191 -23.57 0.34 3.12
C PRO A 191 -23.79 1.81 2.72
N LEU A 192 -24.05 2.04 1.43
CA LEU A 192 -24.41 3.38 0.95
C LEU A 192 -25.90 3.58 1.21
N GLU A 193 -26.27 4.63 1.94
CA GLU A 193 -27.66 5.06 2.01
C GLU A 193 -28.05 5.63 0.64
N GLU A 194 -28.98 4.96 -0.02
CA GLU A 194 -29.50 5.41 -1.30
C GLU A 194 -30.31 6.69 -1.02
N ILE A 195 -29.76 7.84 -1.40
CA ILE A 195 -30.46 9.11 -1.31
C ILE A 195 -31.65 8.99 -2.26
N GLN A 196 -32.82 8.65 -1.71
CA GLN A 196 -34.05 8.69 -2.45
C GLN A 196 -34.25 10.15 -2.83
N VAL A 197 -33.95 10.47 -4.10
CA VAL A 197 -34.39 11.69 -4.73
C VAL A 197 -35.90 11.60 -4.69
N THR A 198 -36.47 12.13 -3.61
CA THR A 198 -37.91 12.28 -3.46
C THR A 198 -38.25 13.29 -4.54
N THR A 199 -38.60 12.78 -5.71
CA THR A 199 -39.28 13.53 -6.76
C THR A 199 -40.62 13.90 -6.15
N LEU A 200 -40.63 14.97 -5.36
CA LEU A 200 -41.86 15.61 -4.93
C LEU A 200 -42.59 15.95 -6.24
N PRO A 201 -43.83 15.45 -6.44
CA PRO A 201 -44.60 15.86 -7.59
C PRO A 201 -44.70 17.38 -7.60
N PRO A 202 -44.71 18.03 -8.78
CA PRO A 202 -44.90 19.47 -8.87
C PRO A 202 -46.24 19.79 -8.19
N VAL A 203 -46.17 20.46 -7.05
CA VAL A 203 -47.34 21.03 -6.38
C VAL A 203 -47.83 22.19 -7.22
N ASP A 204 -48.70 21.88 -8.19
CA ASP A 204 -49.70 22.83 -8.66
C ASP A 204 -50.64 23.08 -7.49
N SER A 205 -50.53 24.23 -6.83
CA SER A 205 -51.55 24.70 -5.89
C SER A 205 -51.53 26.22 -5.80
N THR A 206 -52.27 26.80 -6.74
CA THR A 206 -53.26 27.86 -6.51
C THR A 206 -53.71 27.97 -5.04
N SER A 207 -53.69 29.21 -4.57
CA SER A 207 -54.19 29.73 -3.30
C SER A 207 -55.39 29.00 -2.71
N SER A 208 -55.31 28.65 -1.43
CA SER A 208 -56.42 28.79 -0.49
C SER A 208 -55.93 28.87 0.96
N THR A 209 -56.25 30.01 1.54
CA THR A 209 -56.08 30.46 2.93
C THR A 209 -56.65 29.48 3.94
N SER A 210 -55.92 29.22 5.03
CA SER A 210 -56.47 28.78 6.32
C SER A 210 -55.48 29.10 7.45
N THR A 211 -55.97 29.81 8.44
CA THR A 211 -55.29 30.41 9.59
C THR A 211 -55.19 29.48 10.80
N THR A 212 -54.22 29.78 11.69
CA THR A 212 -54.14 29.45 13.15
C THR A 212 -53.76 27.99 13.50
N SER A 213 -52.83 27.67 14.40
CA SER A 213 -52.48 28.32 15.66
C SER A 213 -51.05 27.99 16.11
N SER A 214 -50.44 28.95 16.80
CA SER A 214 -49.13 28.95 17.43
C SER A 214 -48.95 27.89 18.53
N SER A 215 -47.77 27.30 18.60
CA SER A 215 -47.21 26.71 19.82
C SER A 215 -45.70 26.81 19.75
N SER A 216 -45.17 27.78 20.51
CA SER A 216 -43.78 28.15 20.63
C SER A 216 -43.07 27.27 21.67
N THR A 217 -41.97 26.61 21.29
CA THR A 217 -40.94 26.13 22.23
C THR A 217 -39.56 26.46 21.69
N THR A 218 -39.08 27.59 22.19
CA THR A 218 -37.71 28.03 22.51
C THR A 218 -36.52 27.18 22.04
N SER A 219 -35.77 27.75 21.13
CA SER A 219 -34.40 27.39 20.74
C SER A 219 -33.39 27.96 21.75
N SER A 220 -32.40 27.17 22.15
CA SER A 220 -31.17 27.65 22.77
C SER A 220 -29.97 27.06 22.03
N SER A 221 -29.52 27.76 20.99
CA SER A 221 -28.25 27.55 20.32
C SER A 221 -27.26 28.62 20.79
N THR A 222 -26.32 28.22 21.63
CA THR A 222 -25.13 29.02 21.98
C THR A 222 -24.09 28.90 20.88
N SER A 223 -23.99 29.95 20.07
CA SER A 223 -22.87 30.24 19.19
C SER A 223 -21.86 31.10 19.95
N SER A 224 -20.64 30.59 20.14
CA SER A 224 -19.51 31.37 20.64
C SER A 224 -18.52 31.60 19.51
N SER A 225 -18.61 32.78 18.91
CA SER A 225 -17.63 33.41 18.05
C SER A 225 -16.60 34.12 18.93
N SER A 226 -15.33 33.76 18.83
CA SER A 226 -14.23 34.54 19.40
C SER A 226 -13.33 35.03 18.28
N SER A 227 -13.52 36.29 17.94
CA SER A 227 -12.62 37.13 17.17
C SER A 227 -11.45 37.59 18.04
N SER A 228 -10.23 37.43 17.55
CA SER A 228 -9.07 38.15 18.05
C SER A 228 -8.23 38.61 16.87
N SER A 229 -8.26 39.91 16.65
CA SER A 229 -7.44 40.71 15.76
C SER A 229 -6.10 41.08 16.41
N SER A 230 -5.21 41.65 15.59
CA SER A 230 -3.88 42.25 15.88
C SER A 230 -2.70 41.27 15.70
N SER A 231 -1.57 41.60 15.07
CA SER A 231 -1.09 42.86 14.46
C SER A 231 0.01 42.54 13.46
N SER A 232 0.06 43.31 12.37
CA SER A 232 1.14 43.37 11.39
C SER A 232 2.40 44.03 11.96
N SER A 233 3.57 43.44 11.71
CA SER A 233 4.88 44.09 11.88
C SER A 233 5.80 43.67 10.74
N SER A 234 5.82 44.51 9.70
CA SER A 234 6.74 44.46 8.58
C SER A 234 8.12 44.94 9.03
N SER A 235 9.11 44.04 9.00
CA SER A 235 10.53 44.38 9.14
C SER A 235 11.24 44.01 7.84
N SER A 236 11.52 45.04 7.05
CA SER A 236 12.36 45.02 5.86
C SER A 236 13.83 44.96 6.26
N THR A 237 14.49 43.84 5.99
CA THR A 237 15.95 43.73 6.07
C THR A 237 16.49 43.33 4.71
N SER A 238 17.02 44.33 4.00
CA SER A 238 17.89 44.17 2.85
C SER A 238 19.19 43.48 3.30
N THR A 239 19.52 42.31 2.73
CA THR A 239 20.91 41.82 2.81
C THR A 239 21.35 41.24 1.47
N SER A 240 22.52 41.71 1.10
CA SER A 240 23.28 41.61 -0.14
C SER A 240 23.40 40.23 -0.79
N THR A 241 23.25 40.28 -2.11
CA THR A 241 23.77 39.34 -3.11
C THR A 241 25.25 39.04 -2.85
N THR A 242 25.58 37.77 -2.61
CA THR A 242 26.96 37.28 -2.72
C THR A 242 26.97 36.09 -3.67
N THR A 243 27.36 36.36 -4.90
CA THR A 243 27.62 35.40 -5.95
C THR A 243 28.85 34.58 -5.56
N THR A 244 28.65 33.35 -5.11
CA THR A 244 29.75 32.39 -4.92
C THR A 244 29.63 31.34 -6.01
N THR A 245 30.55 31.42 -6.97
CA THR A 245 30.80 30.41 -7.99
C THR A 245 31.37 29.17 -7.32
N GLU A 246 30.54 28.15 -7.10
CA GLU A 246 31.02 26.83 -6.67
C GLU A 246 31.42 25.98 -7.88
N GLN A 247 32.65 25.50 -7.76
CA GLN A 247 33.44 24.69 -8.66
C GLN A 247 32.96 23.23 -8.64
N PRO A 248 33.02 22.50 -9.77
CA PRO A 248 32.57 21.12 -9.84
C PRO A 248 33.49 20.21 -9.01
N THR A 249 32.95 19.71 -7.90
CA THR A 249 33.63 18.71 -7.06
C THR A 249 33.37 17.32 -7.66
N SER A 250 34.47 16.63 -7.98
CA SER A 250 34.50 15.29 -8.57
C SER A 250 33.83 14.24 -7.66
N PRO A 251 33.29 13.15 -8.23
CA PRO A 251 32.68 12.08 -7.45
C PRO A 251 33.74 11.33 -6.63
N SER A 252 33.60 11.38 -5.31
CA SER A 252 34.42 10.62 -4.37
C SER A 252 33.99 9.15 -4.43
N THR A 253 34.91 8.28 -4.87
CA THR A 253 34.77 6.83 -4.84
C THR A 253 34.95 6.35 -3.41
N THR A 254 33.85 6.04 -2.72
CA THR A 254 33.89 5.35 -1.42
C THR A 254 33.84 3.84 -1.65
N THR A 255 34.90 3.16 -1.24
CA THR A 255 35.05 1.70 -1.24
C THR A 255 34.11 1.08 -0.20
N PRO A 256 33.32 0.04 -0.54
CA PRO A 256 32.47 -0.64 0.45
C PRO A 256 33.31 -1.52 1.39
N GLN A 257 33.08 -1.33 2.68
CA GLN A 257 33.65 -2.11 3.79
C GLN A 257 32.83 -3.39 3.98
N PRO A 258 33.45 -4.59 4.08
CA PRO A 258 32.73 -5.84 4.25
C PRO A 258 32.46 -6.15 5.72
N GLY A 259 31.19 -6.26 6.08
CA GLY A 259 30.70 -6.76 7.37
C GLY A 259 29.23 -6.31 7.51
N SER A 260 28.24 -7.15 7.77
CA SER A 260 28.23 -8.37 8.58
C SER A 260 26.97 -9.16 8.24
N ALA A 261 27.09 -10.36 7.68
CA ALA A 261 25.95 -11.26 7.44
C ALA A 261 25.81 -12.23 8.61
N HIS A 262 24.95 -11.89 9.59
CA HIS A 262 24.50 -12.84 10.61
C HIS A 262 22.97 -12.77 10.75
N SER A 263 22.24 -13.32 9.77
CA SER A 263 20.86 -13.75 9.96
C SER A 263 20.53 -14.90 9.00
N LEU A 264 21.03 -16.10 9.33
CA LEU A 264 20.81 -17.33 8.54
C LEU A 264 20.18 -18.46 9.37
N TYR A 265 19.54 -18.16 10.50
CA TYR A 265 19.20 -19.23 11.46
C TYR A 265 17.83 -19.90 11.29
N THR A 266 16.94 -19.47 10.38
CA THR A 266 15.60 -20.09 10.29
C THR A 266 15.12 -20.47 8.88
N LYS A 267 15.78 -20.00 7.80
CA LYS A 267 15.34 -20.34 6.42
C LYS A 267 15.87 -21.67 5.87
N ASN A 268 16.82 -22.32 6.54
CA ASN A 268 17.45 -23.56 6.05
C ASN A 268 16.90 -24.85 6.69
N ILE A 269 15.93 -24.77 7.60
CA ILE A 269 15.27 -25.94 8.21
C ILE A 269 14.70 -26.91 7.14
N PRO A 270 14.01 -26.47 6.06
CA PRO A 270 13.51 -27.40 5.06
C PRO A 270 14.65 -28.08 4.26
N ILE A 271 15.75 -27.37 4.00
CA ILE A 271 16.91 -27.90 3.28
C ILE A 271 17.63 -28.96 4.11
N LEU A 272 17.80 -28.71 5.41
CA LEU A 272 18.42 -29.69 6.33
C LEU A 272 17.57 -30.96 6.46
N LEU A 273 16.24 -30.83 6.54
CA LEU A 273 15.33 -31.99 6.59
C LEU A 273 15.36 -32.80 5.29
N LEU A 274 15.43 -32.13 4.14
CA LEU A 274 15.59 -32.78 2.83
C LEU A 274 16.93 -33.53 2.71
N ALA A 275 18.02 -32.90 3.15
CA ALA A 275 19.33 -33.53 3.18
C ALA A 275 19.36 -34.76 4.11
N LEU A 276 18.68 -34.70 5.26
CA LEU A 276 18.59 -35.81 6.20
C LEU A 276 17.78 -36.97 5.62
N GLN A 277 16.67 -36.70 4.93
CA GLN A 277 15.89 -37.72 4.23
C GLN A 277 16.67 -38.40 3.11
N LEU A 278 17.45 -37.64 2.33
CA LEU A 278 18.33 -38.19 1.29
C LEU A 278 19.45 -39.04 1.91
N ALA A 279 20.07 -38.59 2.99
CA ALA A 279 21.08 -39.36 3.70
C ALA A 279 20.51 -40.69 4.22
N MET A 280 19.34 -40.67 4.86
CA MET A 280 18.68 -41.89 5.32
C MET A 280 18.34 -42.83 4.16
N TYR A 281 17.98 -42.30 2.99
CA TYR A 281 17.67 -43.11 1.82
C TYR A 281 18.91 -43.79 1.20
N PHE A 282 20.04 -43.10 1.10
CA PHE A 282 21.28 -43.67 0.53
C PHE A 282 22.03 -44.57 1.50
N TYR A 283 21.95 -44.30 2.80
CA TYR A 283 22.69 -45.04 3.82
C TYR A 283 21.88 -46.09 4.57
N ALA A 284 20.59 -46.25 4.27
CA ALA A 284 19.83 -47.39 4.78
C ALA A 284 20.41 -48.70 4.22
N PRO A 285 20.90 -49.62 5.07
CA PRO A 285 21.44 -50.89 4.60
C PRO A 285 20.33 -51.69 3.91
N ASN A 286 20.56 -52.10 2.66
CA ASN A 286 19.67 -53.01 1.94
C ASN A 286 19.62 -54.34 2.72
N LYS A 287 18.56 -54.52 3.51
CA LYS A 287 18.16 -55.82 4.05
C LYS A 287 17.25 -56.53 3.07
#